data_AF-A0A2C9KN41-F1
#
_entry.id   AF-A0A2C9KN41-F1
#
_cell.length_a   1.000
_cell.length_b   1.000
_cell.length_c   1.000
_cell.angle_alpha   90.00
_cell.angle_beta   90.00
_cell.angle_gamma   90.00
#
_symmetry.space_group_name_H-M   'P 1'
#
loop_
_entity.id
_entity.type
_entity.pdbx_description
1 polymer ?
#
loop_
_entity_poly.entity_id
_entity_poly.type
_entity_poly.pdbx_seq_one_letter_code
_entity_poly.pdbx_strand_id
1 'polypeptide(L)'
;MYPVRGGTSILGYILSFGIILLYLMVFPFIAHADERICGLRRFALGLVYAIVYSALMVKLIDCFRVRAKHDVYNVKYSKMGRPVGLFLVTLFFVIVQVIINTEWLILEPPNLERIFYNSMYWPRCSPDDFYDEGLVLSLVYIMAIIFFSLIVGLFTYSSNKNHREARWILGILILSIPCWVIWCAVSILGAIKVRDAAVAIGLIVNATVMLALVPIRKLYLLHSYNKMLEEEEEAEEAKSQLYAGSQKGSNMYDNKPRLHDESSVRGSQLYSTAGH
;
A
#
# COMPACT_ATOMS: atom_id res chain seq x y z
N MET A 1 -8.35 2.80 -18.60
CA MET A 1 -9.11 2.16 -17.49
C MET A 1 -8.15 1.50 -16.50
N TYR A 2 -7.71 2.24 -15.46
CA TYR A 2 -6.87 1.66 -14.42
C TYR A 2 -7.65 0.60 -13.65
N PRO A 3 -7.21 -0.66 -13.60
CA PRO A 3 -7.89 -1.65 -12.79
C PRO A 3 -7.61 -1.29 -11.33
N VAL A 4 -8.58 -0.70 -10.65
CA VAL A 4 -8.65 -0.75 -9.19
C VAL A 4 -8.62 -2.22 -8.84
N ARG A 5 -7.43 -2.71 -8.50
CA ARG A 5 -7.21 -4.11 -8.17
C ARG A 5 -7.89 -4.33 -6.83
N GLY A 6 -9.17 -4.70 -6.84
CA GLY A 6 -10.03 -4.75 -5.63
C GLY A 6 -9.44 -5.55 -4.46
N GLY A 7 -8.47 -6.43 -4.74
CA GLY A 7 -7.65 -7.14 -3.75
C GLY A 7 -6.71 -6.28 -2.90
N THR A 8 -6.11 -5.20 -3.42
CA THR A 8 -5.16 -4.38 -2.65
C THR A 8 -5.85 -3.30 -1.81
N SER A 9 -7.13 -3.02 -2.07
CA SER A 9 -7.93 -2.08 -1.27
C SER A 9 -8.17 -2.57 0.15
N ILE A 10 -8.43 -3.87 0.35
CA ILE A 10 -8.66 -4.44 1.69
C ILE A 10 -7.43 -4.31 2.59
N LEU A 11 -6.24 -4.58 2.04
CA LEU A 11 -4.97 -4.40 2.76
C LEU A 11 -4.74 -2.93 3.13
N GLY A 12 -5.18 -2.00 2.26
CA GLY A 12 -5.15 -0.57 2.56
C GLY A 12 -6.04 -0.20 3.75
N TYR A 13 -7.25 -0.76 3.85
CA TYR A 13 -8.15 -0.53 4.99
C TYR A 13 -7.59 -1.13 6.29
N ILE A 14 -7.06 -2.35 6.24
CA ILE A 14 -6.41 -2.99 7.41
C ILE A 14 -5.24 -2.14 7.91
N LEU A 15 -4.43 -1.61 6.98
CA LEU A 15 -3.28 -0.78 7.31
C LEU A 15 -3.72 0.56 7.92
N SER A 16 -4.72 1.24 7.35
CA SER A 16 -5.27 2.47 7.92
C SER A 16 -5.85 2.24 9.32
N PHE A 17 -6.59 1.14 9.52
CA PHE A 17 -7.09 0.75 10.83
C PHE A 17 -5.94 0.49 11.82
N GLY A 18 -4.91 -0.24 11.41
CA GLY A 18 -3.73 -0.48 12.22
C GLY A 18 -2.96 0.78 12.61
N ILE A 19 -2.85 1.77 11.72
CA ILE A 19 -2.23 3.08 12.05
C ILE A 19 -3.04 3.80 13.13
N ILE A 20 -4.38 3.80 13.04
CA ILE A 20 -5.23 4.38 14.08
C ILE A 20 -4.97 3.68 15.41
N LEU A 21 -4.89 2.34 15.41
CA LEU A 21 -4.56 1.57 16.60
C LEU A 21 -3.16 1.88 17.14
N LEU A 22 -2.15 2.16 16.30
CA LEU A 22 -0.81 2.58 16.76
C LEU A 22 -0.87 3.89 17.56
N TYR A 23 -1.65 4.87 17.11
CA TYR A 23 -1.88 6.09 17.88
C TYR A 23 -2.64 5.83 19.17
N LEU A 24 -3.65 4.95 19.14
CA LEU A 24 -4.39 4.59 20.35
C LEU A 24 -3.52 3.82 21.36
N MET A 25 -2.53 3.05 20.89
CA MET A 25 -1.58 2.35 21.77
C MET A 25 -0.70 3.28 22.60
N VAL A 26 -0.60 4.56 22.25
CA VAL A 26 0.14 5.55 23.05
C VAL A 26 -0.53 5.78 24.41
N PHE A 27 -1.87 5.77 24.48
CA PHE A 27 -2.61 6.06 25.72
C PHE A 27 -2.28 5.10 26.86
N PRO A 28 -2.24 3.76 26.65
CA PRO A 28 -1.76 2.82 27.67
C PRO A 28 -0.40 3.16 28.25
N PHE A 29 0.56 3.67 27.46
CA PHE A 29 1.91 4.05 27.93
C PHE A 29 1.94 5.37 28.71
N ILE A 30 0.96 6.26 28.50
CA ILE A 30 0.82 7.52 29.26
C ILE A 30 0.02 7.30 30.55
N ALA A 31 -0.97 6.40 30.51
CA ALA A 31 -1.83 6.12 31.66
C ALA A 31 -1.05 5.50 32.83
N HIS A 32 -1.53 5.74 34.06
CA HIS A 32 -0.96 5.13 35.26
C HIS A 32 -0.99 3.61 35.19
N ALA A 33 0.03 2.95 35.74
CA ALA A 33 0.10 1.50 35.77
C ALA A 33 -1.05 0.92 36.60
N ASP A 34 -1.80 0.03 35.97
CA ASP A 34 -2.87 -0.80 36.52
C ASP A 34 -2.71 -2.19 35.90
N GLU A 35 -3.19 -3.25 36.55
CA GLU A 35 -3.07 -4.63 36.08
C GLU A 35 -3.61 -4.78 34.64
N ARG A 36 -4.74 -4.11 34.36
CA ARG A 36 -5.36 -4.07 33.03
C ARG A 36 -4.50 -3.35 32.01
N ILE A 37 -3.88 -2.24 32.40
CA ILE A 37 -3.01 -1.45 31.52
C ILE A 37 -1.72 -2.22 31.23
N CYS A 38 -1.17 -2.93 32.20
CA CYS A 38 0.01 -3.79 32.02
C CYS A 38 -0.28 -4.95 31.06
N GLY A 39 -1.42 -5.62 31.22
CA GLY A 39 -1.87 -6.64 30.27
C GLY A 39 -2.07 -6.08 28.87
N LEU A 40 -2.67 -4.88 28.75
CA LEU A 40 -2.91 -4.21 27.47
C LEU A 40 -1.59 -3.80 26.79
N ARG A 41 -0.63 -3.24 27.53
CA ARG A 41 0.70 -2.87 27.00
C ARG A 41 1.43 -4.10 26.45
N ARG A 42 1.42 -5.23 27.16
CA ARG A 42 2.09 -6.48 26.74
C ARG A 42 1.42 -7.11 25.53
N PHE A 43 0.11 -7.30 25.57
CA PHE A 43 -0.61 -8.02 24.51
C PHE A 43 -0.86 -7.15 23.28
N ALA A 44 -1.32 -5.92 23.49
CA ALA A 44 -1.92 -5.13 22.43
C ALA A 44 -0.86 -4.39 21.58
N LEU A 45 0.32 -4.08 22.15
CA LEU A 45 1.45 -3.55 21.39
C LEU A 45 1.86 -4.48 20.25
N GLY A 46 2.10 -5.76 20.56
CA GLY A 46 2.47 -6.76 19.55
C GLY A 46 1.35 -7.00 18.54
N LEU A 47 0.10 -7.07 18.99
CA LEU A 47 -1.06 -7.24 18.10
C LEU A 47 -1.17 -6.13 17.06
N VAL A 48 -1.06 -4.87 17.49
CA VAL A 48 -1.19 -3.71 16.60
C VAL A 48 -0.06 -3.68 15.58
N TYR A 49 1.18 -3.95 16.03
CA TYR A 49 2.30 -4.06 15.11
C TYR A 49 2.14 -5.22 14.12
N ALA A 50 1.61 -6.37 14.56
CA ALA A 50 1.33 -7.50 13.67
C ALA A 50 0.32 -7.13 12.59
N ILE A 51 -0.77 -6.43 12.93
CA ILE A 51 -1.78 -6.00 11.95
C ILE A 51 -1.13 -5.14 10.86
N VAL A 52 -0.33 -4.14 11.26
CA VAL A 52 0.28 -3.17 10.34
C VAL A 52 1.37 -3.81 9.47
N TYR A 53 2.34 -4.48 10.09
CA TYR A 53 3.48 -5.03 9.35
C TYR A 53 3.12 -6.27 8.55
N SER A 54 2.15 -7.08 8.98
CA SER A 54 1.62 -8.18 8.17
C SER A 54 0.90 -7.65 6.93
N ALA A 55 0.10 -6.59 7.06
CA ALA A 55 -0.56 -5.97 5.90
C ALA A 55 0.46 -5.39 4.91
N LEU A 56 1.51 -4.71 5.41
CA LEU A 56 2.61 -4.21 4.59
C LEU A 56 3.34 -5.33 3.85
N MET A 57 3.70 -6.41 4.57
CA MET A 57 4.41 -7.55 4.01
C MET A 57 3.59 -8.24 2.92
N VAL A 58 2.31 -8.54 3.19
CA VAL A 58 1.43 -9.20 2.20
C VAL A 58 1.23 -8.32 0.97
N LYS A 59 1.09 -7.01 1.16
CA LYS A 59 1.02 -6.05 0.05
C LYS A 59 2.30 -6.05 -0.79
N LEU A 60 3.46 -6.12 -0.14
CA LEU A 60 4.76 -6.17 -0.79
C LEU A 60 4.99 -7.49 -1.55
N ILE A 61 4.57 -8.62 -0.98
CA ILE A 61 4.60 -9.94 -1.63
C ILE A 61 3.66 -9.96 -2.84
N ASP A 62 2.47 -9.35 -2.77
CA ASP A 62 1.58 -9.23 -3.94
C ASP A 62 2.26 -8.42 -5.04
N CYS A 63 2.88 -7.28 -4.71
CA CYS A 63 3.69 -6.49 -5.65
C CYS A 63 4.82 -7.33 -6.29
N PHE A 64 5.57 -8.09 -5.50
CA PHE A 64 6.64 -8.96 -5.97
C PHE A 64 6.11 -10.04 -6.94
N ARG A 65 5.00 -10.69 -6.58
CA ARG A 65 4.37 -11.73 -7.42
C ARG A 65 3.85 -11.17 -8.73
N VAL A 66 3.26 -9.99 -8.72
CA VAL A 66 2.74 -9.32 -9.93
C VAL A 66 3.87 -9.01 -10.90
N ARG A 67 5.00 -8.52 -10.40
CA ARG A 67 6.21 -8.34 -11.20
C ARG A 67 6.61 -9.65 -11.90
N ALA A 68 6.76 -10.74 -11.15
CA ALA A 68 7.22 -12.02 -11.70
C ALA A 68 6.28 -12.57 -12.80
N LYS A 69 4.98 -12.30 -12.71
CA LYS A 69 3.98 -12.74 -13.70
C LYS A 69 3.94 -11.91 -14.97
N HIS A 70 4.38 -10.65 -14.93
CA HIS A 70 4.41 -9.81 -16.14
C HIS A 70 5.60 -10.16 -17.05
N ASP A 71 6.64 -10.79 -16.52
CA ASP A 71 7.81 -11.24 -17.30
C ASP A 71 7.59 -12.60 -18.00
N VAL A 72 6.51 -13.33 -17.67
CA VAL A 72 6.14 -14.62 -18.32
C VAL A 72 4.76 -14.45 -18.96
N TYR A 73 4.73 -14.24 -20.28
CA TYR A 73 3.50 -14.07 -21.07
C TYR A 73 2.46 -15.16 -20.77
N ASN A 74 1.22 -14.74 -20.51
CA ASN A 74 0.00 -15.55 -20.36
C ASN A 74 -0.06 -16.53 -19.17
N VAL A 75 -0.54 -16.09 -17.99
CA VAL A 75 -1.07 -17.03 -16.99
C VAL A 75 -2.28 -16.49 -16.20
N LYS A 76 -3.34 -17.29 -16.18
CA LYS A 76 -4.55 -17.21 -15.32
C LYS A 76 -4.26 -16.65 -13.92
N TYR A 77 -5.10 -15.72 -13.46
CA TYR A 77 -5.11 -15.25 -12.07
C TYR A 77 -5.25 -16.45 -11.10
N SER A 78 -4.17 -16.77 -10.38
CA SER A 78 -4.18 -17.77 -9.30
C SER A 78 -5.13 -17.33 -8.18
N LYS A 79 -5.84 -18.30 -7.57
CA LYS A 79 -6.82 -18.10 -6.47
C LYS A 79 -6.27 -17.24 -5.31
N MET A 80 -4.96 -17.25 -5.10
CA MET A 80 -4.24 -16.48 -4.06
C MET A 80 -4.15 -14.96 -4.35
N GLY A 81 -4.63 -14.48 -5.49
CA GLY A 81 -4.72 -13.04 -5.82
C GLY A 81 -6.07 -12.40 -5.52
N ARG A 82 -7.02 -13.18 -4.98
CA ARG A 82 -8.33 -12.67 -4.57
C ARG A 82 -8.20 -11.85 -3.28
N PRO A 83 -9.04 -10.80 -3.08
CA PRO A 83 -9.08 -10.00 -1.86
C PRO A 83 -9.16 -10.87 -0.59
N VAL A 84 -9.99 -11.91 -0.64
CA VAL A 84 -10.18 -12.86 0.47
C VAL A 84 -8.89 -13.63 0.77
N GLY A 85 -8.14 -14.05 -0.25
CA GLY A 85 -6.87 -14.76 -0.05
C GLY A 85 -5.82 -13.89 0.62
N LEU A 86 -5.70 -12.62 0.21
CA LEU A 86 -4.78 -11.67 0.83
C LEU A 86 -5.14 -11.39 2.29
N PHE A 87 -6.45 -11.22 2.57
CA PHE A 87 -6.95 -11.07 3.94
C PHE A 87 -6.62 -12.27 4.81
N LEU A 88 -6.88 -13.50 4.33
CA LEU A 88 -6.59 -14.72 5.09
C LEU A 88 -5.11 -14.90 5.39
N VAL A 89 -4.23 -14.53 4.45
CA VAL A 89 -2.78 -14.56 4.68
C VAL A 89 -2.37 -13.52 5.72
N THR A 90 -2.89 -12.29 5.65
CA THR A 90 -2.63 -11.28 6.69
C THR A 90 -3.11 -11.75 8.05
N LEU A 91 -4.32 -12.34 8.11
CA LEU A 91 -4.88 -12.89 9.34
C LEU A 91 -4.00 -14.01 9.92
N PHE A 92 -3.44 -14.88 9.08
CA PHE A 92 -2.52 -15.92 9.52
C PHE A 92 -1.30 -15.35 10.26
N PHE A 93 -0.62 -14.34 9.69
CA PHE A 93 0.52 -13.69 10.36
C PHE A 93 0.11 -13.00 11.68
N VAL A 94 -1.08 -12.40 11.73
CA VAL A 94 -1.62 -11.79 12.95
C VAL A 94 -1.90 -12.85 14.03
N ILE A 95 -2.49 -13.99 13.66
CA ILE A 95 -2.78 -15.09 14.60
C ILE A 95 -1.50 -15.63 15.23
N VAL A 96 -0.41 -15.76 14.46
CA VAL A 96 0.88 -16.18 15.00
C VAL A 96 1.35 -15.24 16.12
N GLN A 97 1.27 -13.91 15.92
CA GLN A 97 1.60 -12.97 16.99
C GLN A 97 0.62 -13.06 18.17
N VAL A 98 -0.67 -13.27 17.93
CA VAL A 98 -1.66 -13.44 19.02
C VAL A 98 -1.30 -14.63 19.91
N ILE A 99 -0.88 -15.75 19.31
CA ILE A 99 -0.42 -16.93 20.06
C ILE A 99 0.79 -16.57 20.91
N ILE A 100 1.82 -15.95 20.31
CA ILE A 100 3.03 -15.51 21.04
C ILE A 100 2.67 -14.61 22.22
N ASN A 101 1.82 -13.60 22.01
CA ASN A 101 1.42 -12.67 23.07
C ASN A 101 0.60 -13.35 24.17
N THR A 102 -0.22 -14.33 23.80
CA THR A 102 -1.04 -15.09 24.75
C THR A 102 -0.16 -16.01 25.60
N GLU A 103 0.81 -16.69 25.00
CA GLU A 103 1.80 -17.50 25.70
C GLU A 103 2.57 -16.68 26.72
N TRP A 104 3.06 -15.50 26.33
CA TRP A 104 3.72 -14.56 27.24
C TRP A 104 2.83 -14.15 28.43
N LEU A 105 1.53 -13.98 28.21
CA LEU A 105 0.59 -13.57 29.25
C LEU A 105 0.22 -14.72 30.20
N ILE A 106 0.23 -15.97 29.71
CA ILE A 106 -0.02 -17.17 30.52
C ILE A 106 1.22 -17.50 31.38
N LEU A 107 2.41 -17.39 30.80
CA LEU A 107 3.68 -17.68 31.48
C LEU A 107 3.94 -16.67 32.61
N GLU A 108 3.69 -15.39 32.35
CA GLU A 108 3.92 -14.31 33.30
C GLU A 108 2.67 -13.42 33.38
N PRO A 109 1.73 -13.71 34.29
CA PRO A 109 0.48 -12.98 34.40
C PRO A 109 0.75 -11.51 34.75
N PRO A 110 -0.02 -10.57 34.17
CA PRO A 110 0.20 -9.15 34.39
C PRO A 110 -0.16 -8.80 35.83
N ASN A 111 0.85 -8.49 36.64
CA ASN A 111 0.68 -8.03 38.01
C ASN A 111 1.20 -6.61 38.18
N LEU A 112 0.70 -5.94 39.20
CA LEU A 112 1.17 -4.62 39.61
C LEU A 112 2.18 -4.76 40.74
N GLU A 113 3.32 -4.09 40.60
CA GLU A 113 4.33 -3.99 41.64
C GLU A 113 4.53 -2.53 42.06
N ARG A 114 4.82 -2.30 43.34
CA ARG A 114 5.07 -0.97 43.89
C ARG A 114 6.55 -0.82 44.20
N ILE A 115 7.23 -0.04 43.37
CA ILE A 115 8.65 0.29 43.56
C ILE A 115 8.80 1.56 44.39
N PHE A 116 9.74 1.53 45.34
CA PHE A 116 10.06 2.68 46.17
C PHE A 116 11.08 3.57 45.45
N TYR A 117 10.67 4.75 45.02
CA TYR A 117 11.51 5.67 44.25
C TYR A 117 11.31 7.12 44.70
N ASN A 118 12.40 7.84 44.97
CA ASN A 118 12.38 9.23 45.47
C ASN A 118 11.41 9.43 46.65
N SER A 119 11.53 8.61 47.69
CA SER A 119 10.70 8.69 48.91
C SER A 119 9.19 8.51 48.69
N MET A 120 8.76 8.01 47.52
CA MET A 120 7.37 7.74 47.16
C MET A 120 7.22 6.36 46.50
N TYR A 121 6.08 5.71 46.69
CA TYR A 121 5.76 4.45 46.00
C TYR A 121 5.17 4.74 44.62
N TRP A 122 5.78 4.17 43.58
CA TRP A 122 5.31 4.28 42.21
C TRP A 122 4.78 2.93 41.73
N PRO A 123 3.56 2.88 41.14
CA PRO A 123 3.03 1.65 40.55
C PRO A 123 3.72 1.36 39.20
N ARG A 124 4.16 0.13 38.99
CA ARG A 124 4.73 -0.35 37.72
C ARG A 124 4.25 -1.77 37.41
N CYS A 125 4.35 -2.15 36.14
CA CYS A 125 4.06 -3.49 35.69
C CYS A 125 5.17 -4.47 36.14
N SER A 126 4.76 -5.61 36.69
CA SER A 126 5.66 -6.68 37.12
C SER A 126 5.99 -7.64 35.96
N PRO A 127 7.16 -8.31 35.98
CA PRO A 127 8.31 -8.08 36.88
C PRO A 127 9.10 -6.82 36.49
N ASP A 128 9.42 -5.94 37.45
CA ASP A 128 10.08 -4.64 37.18
C ASP A 128 11.39 -4.80 36.38
N ASP A 129 12.25 -5.74 36.80
CA ASP A 129 13.57 -5.94 36.22
C ASP A 129 13.55 -6.43 34.77
N PHE A 130 12.54 -7.23 34.40
CA PHE A 130 12.49 -7.93 33.11
C PHE A 130 11.32 -7.47 32.21
N TYR A 131 10.44 -6.58 32.69
CA TYR A 131 9.25 -6.16 31.94
C TYR A 131 9.61 -5.57 30.57
N ASP A 132 10.57 -4.64 30.53
CA ASP A 132 10.96 -3.94 29.31
C ASP A 132 11.67 -4.89 28.31
N GLU A 133 12.51 -5.79 28.82
CA GLU A 133 13.19 -6.81 28.01
C GLU A 133 12.19 -7.83 27.44
N GLY A 134 11.29 -8.34 28.29
CA GLY A 134 10.20 -9.23 27.89
C GLY A 134 9.28 -8.58 26.85
N LEU A 135 9.01 -7.28 26.98
CA LEU A 135 8.26 -6.51 25.99
C LEU A 135 8.97 -6.52 24.63
N VAL A 136 10.28 -6.23 24.58
CA VAL A 136 11.04 -6.27 23.32
C VAL A 136 11.15 -7.69 22.76
N LEU A 137 11.37 -8.70 23.62
CA LEU A 137 11.44 -10.11 23.22
C LEU A 137 10.13 -10.61 22.60
N SER A 138 8.99 -10.16 23.11
CA SER A 138 7.68 -10.50 22.53
C SER A 138 7.49 -9.99 21.09
N LEU A 139 8.31 -9.01 20.66
CA LEU A 139 8.24 -8.39 19.34
C LEU A 139 9.28 -8.92 18.35
N VAL A 140 10.07 -9.93 18.72
CA VAL A 140 11.08 -10.55 17.84
C VAL A 140 10.45 -11.05 16.53
N TYR A 141 9.23 -11.61 16.60
CA TYR A 141 8.50 -12.03 15.41
C TYR A 141 8.18 -10.85 14.46
N ILE A 142 7.78 -9.71 15.01
CA ILE A 142 7.54 -8.49 14.23
C ILE A 142 8.84 -8.02 13.56
N MET A 143 9.96 -8.06 14.28
CA MET A 143 11.27 -7.72 13.69
C MET A 143 11.62 -8.65 12.53
N ALA A 144 11.33 -9.94 12.64
CA ALA A 144 11.51 -10.90 11.56
C ALA A 144 10.61 -10.59 10.34
N ILE A 145 9.34 -10.20 10.57
CA ILE A 145 8.44 -9.74 9.50
C ILE A 145 9.00 -8.49 8.81
N ILE A 146 9.50 -7.51 9.57
CA ILE A 146 10.10 -6.29 9.02
C ILE A 146 11.33 -6.65 8.18
N PHE A 147 12.21 -7.49 8.70
CA PHE A 147 13.42 -7.93 8.01
C PHE A 147 13.11 -8.67 6.70
N PHE A 148 12.17 -9.63 6.73
CA PHE A 148 11.74 -10.33 5.53
C PHE A 148 11.08 -9.38 4.52
N SER A 149 10.29 -8.42 5.00
CA SER A 149 9.68 -7.39 4.16
C SER A 149 10.74 -6.53 3.47
N LEU A 150 11.85 -6.18 4.15
CA LEU A 150 12.95 -5.47 3.52
C LEU A 150 13.59 -6.27 2.40
N ILE A 151 13.87 -7.55 2.62
CA ILE A 151 14.45 -8.44 1.61
C ILE A 151 13.54 -8.48 0.37
N VAL A 152 12.25 -8.75 0.56
CA VAL A 152 11.27 -8.78 -0.56
C VAL A 152 11.19 -7.42 -1.24
N GLY A 153 11.23 -6.33 -0.47
CA GLY A 153 11.20 -4.97 -0.98
C GLY A 153 12.42 -4.65 -1.84
N LEU A 154 13.62 -5.00 -1.39
CA LEU A 154 14.87 -4.79 -2.12
C LEU A 154 14.89 -5.57 -3.43
N PHE A 155 14.43 -6.83 -3.39
CA PHE A 155 14.26 -7.60 -4.62
C PHE A 155 13.28 -6.92 -5.57
N THR A 156 12.16 -6.38 -5.05
CA THR A 156 11.14 -5.70 -5.86
C THR A 156 11.61 -4.34 -6.39
N TYR A 157 12.52 -3.64 -5.69
CA TYR A 157 13.01 -2.31 -6.02
C TYR A 157 13.72 -2.22 -7.39
N SER A 158 14.47 -3.26 -7.74
CA SER A 158 15.29 -3.34 -8.96
C SER A 158 14.47 -3.23 -10.27
N SER A 159 13.16 -3.50 -10.24
CA SER A 159 12.33 -3.44 -11.45
C SER A 159 11.51 -2.15 -11.55
N ASN A 160 11.69 -1.41 -12.64
CA ASN A 160 10.91 -0.20 -12.95
C ASN A 160 9.46 -0.49 -13.40
N LYS A 161 9.06 -1.76 -13.58
CA LYS A 161 7.77 -2.15 -14.18
C LYS A 161 6.58 -2.12 -13.19
N ASN A 162 6.82 -2.08 -11.87
CA ASN A 162 5.78 -2.21 -10.83
C ASN A 162 5.35 -0.87 -10.19
N HIS A 163 5.09 0.15 -11.01
CA HIS A 163 4.31 1.33 -10.62
C HIS A 163 4.81 2.11 -9.38
N ARG A 164 6.10 2.03 -9.05
CA ARG A 164 6.74 2.66 -7.88
C ARG A 164 6.11 2.33 -6.51
N GLU A 165 5.03 1.55 -6.45
CA GLU A 165 4.29 1.23 -5.21
C GLU A 165 5.17 0.50 -4.20
N ALA A 166 5.94 -0.50 -4.69
CA ALA A 166 6.89 -1.22 -3.85
C ALA A 166 8.02 -0.32 -3.30
N ARG A 167 8.39 0.76 -4.02
CA ARG A 167 9.40 1.72 -3.55
C ARG A 167 8.90 2.57 -2.39
N TRP A 168 7.64 3.01 -2.44
CA TRP A 168 7.02 3.71 -1.32
C TRP A 168 6.89 2.83 -0.08
N ILE A 169 6.48 1.57 -0.25
CA ILE A 169 6.40 0.59 0.85
C ILE A 169 7.79 0.33 1.45
N LEU A 170 8.81 0.14 0.60
CA LEU A 170 10.20 -0.03 1.04
C LEU A 170 10.72 1.23 1.76
N GLY A 171 10.36 2.43 1.29
CA GLY A 171 10.69 3.69 1.96
C GLY A 171 10.10 3.78 3.37
N ILE A 172 8.84 3.36 3.54
CA ILE A 172 8.21 3.24 4.87
C ILE A 172 9.03 2.31 5.76
N LEU A 173 9.34 1.10 5.28
CA LEU A 173 10.10 0.11 6.06
C LEU A 173 11.47 0.64 6.46
N ILE A 174 12.21 1.25 5.55
CA ILE A 174 13.55 1.81 5.81
C ILE A 174 13.50 2.93 6.85
N LEU A 175 12.50 3.83 6.77
CA LEU A 175 12.35 4.92 7.73
C LEU A 175 11.86 4.43 9.11
N SER A 176 11.11 3.32 9.15
CA SER A 176 10.65 2.72 10.40
C SER A 176 11.78 2.04 11.19
N ILE A 177 12.82 1.48 10.55
CA ILE A 177 13.86 0.70 11.25
C ILE A 177 14.63 1.53 12.29
N PRO A 178 15.16 2.73 11.98
CA PRO A 178 15.85 3.54 12.99
C PRO A 178 14.95 3.87 14.18
N CYS A 179 13.67 4.14 13.92
CA CYS A 179 12.69 4.37 14.97
C CYS A 179 12.58 3.16 15.90
N TRP A 180 12.46 1.95 15.32
CA TRP A 180 12.46 0.69 16.08
C TRP A 180 13.71 0.49 16.92
N VAL A 181 14.88 0.66 16.31
CA VAL A 181 16.16 0.47 16.98
C VAL A 181 16.30 1.45 18.16
N ILE A 182 15.97 2.72 17.96
CA ILE A 182 16.09 3.75 19.00
C ILE A 182 15.17 3.44 20.17
N TRP A 183 13.88 3.16 19.95
CA TRP A 183 12.97 2.94 21.07
C TRP A 183 13.27 1.61 21.79
N CYS A 184 13.67 0.55 21.07
CA CYS A 184 14.12 -0.71 21.69
C CYS A 184 15.39 -0.50 22.53
N ALA A 185 16.36 0.26 22.02
CA ALA A 185 17.59 0.53 22.77
C ALA A 185 17.31 1.35 24.04
N VAL A 186 16.46 2.38 23.96
CA VAL A 186 16.12 3.22 25.12
C VAL A 186 15.24 2.47 26.12
N SER A 187 14.36 1.57 25.69
CA SER A 187 13.55 0.76 26.62
C SER A 187 14.40 -0.22 27.42
N ILE A 188 15.46 -0.82 26.84
CA ILE A 188 16.33 -1.75 27.55
C ILE A 188 17.42 -1.00 28.36
N LEU A 189 18.16 -0.10 27.70
CA LEU A 189 19.36 0.52 28.27
C LEU A 189 19.10 1.87 28.94
N GLY A 190 17.95 2.49 28.65
CA GLY A 190 17.63 3.82 29.16
C GLY A 190 17.22 3.81 30.63
N ALA A 191 17.29 5.00 31.24
CA ALA A 191 16.82 5.19 32.61
C ALA A 191 15.33 4.85 32.73
N ILE A 192 14.95 4.23 33.85
CA ILE A 192 13.60 3.71 34.13
C ILE A 192 12.48 4.72 33.81
N LYS A 193 12.73 6.01 34.01
CA LYS A 193 11.77 7.11 33.75
C LYS A 193 11.47 7.37 32.28
N VAL A 194 12.42 7.09 31.38
CA VAL A 194 12.31 7.42 29.96
C VAL A 194 11.85 6.23 29.11
N ARG A 195 11.79 5.02 29.68
CA ARG A 195 11.46 3.79 28.95
C ARG A 195 10.07 3.83 28.32
N ASP A 196 9.02 4.05 29.12
CA ASP A 196 7.63 4.16 28.63
C ASP A 196 7.47 5.30 27.61
N ALA A 197 8.10 6.45 27.89
CA ALA A 197 8.07 7.61 27.00
C ALA A 197 8.76 7.31 25.65
N ALA A 198 9.86 6.56 25.65
CA ALA A 198 10.55 6.17 24.43
C ALA A 198 9.70 5.25 23.54
N VAL A 199 8.99 4.27 24.14
CA VAL A 199 8.04 3.42 23.40
C VAL A 199 6.92 4.27 22.81
N ALA A 200 6.32 5.16 23.60
CA ALA A 200 5.25 6.04 23.17
C ALA A 200 5.66 6.98 22.02
N ILE A 201 6.81 7.64 22.13
CA ILE A 201 7.36 8.51 21.09
C ILE A 201 7.69 7.70 19.84
N GLY A 202 8.29 6.51 20.01
CA GLY A 202 8.57 5.59 18.91
C GLY A 202 7.30 5.20 18.14
N LEU A 203 6.21 4.88 18.85
CA LEU A 203 4.91 4.58 18.26
C LEU A 203 4.37 5.77 17.45
N ILE A 204 4.42 6.98 18.00
CA ILE A 204 3.95 8.20 17.31
C ILE A 204 4.78 8.46 16.05
N VAL A 205 6.11 8.38 16.14
CA VAL A 205 7.00 8.62 14.99
C VAL A 205 6.76 7.57 13.92
N ASN A 206 6.64 6.30 14.28
CA ASN A 206 6.39 5.24 13.31
C ASN A 206 5.00 5.37 12.66
N ALA A 207 3.97 5.67 13.45
CA ALA A 207 2.62 5.90 12.95
C ALA A 207 2.56 7.13 12.02
N THR A 208 3.26 8.22 12.35
CA THR A 208 3.31 9.42 11.50
C THR A 208 4.05 9.17 10.19
N VAL A 209 5.16 8.42 10.19
CA VAL A 209 5.86 7.99 8.96
C VAL A 209 4.93 7.20 8.05
N MET A 210 4.20 6.23 8.61
CA MET A 210 3.25 5.43 7.84
C MET A 210 2.05 6.26 7.35
N LEU A 211 1.52 7.13 8.21
CA LEU A 211 0.38 8.01 7.88
C LEU A 211 0.76 9.07 6.86
N ALA A 212 2.00 9.56 6.82
CA ALA A 212 2.42 10.53 5.80
C ALA A 212 2.58 9.84 4.45
N LEU A 213 3.26 8.70 4.40
CA LEU A 213 3.65 8.07 3.14
C LEU A 213 2.50 7.31 2.45
N VAL A 214 1.52 6.81 3.18
CA VAL A 214 0.37 6.07 2.61
C VAL A 214 -0.61 6.96 1.81
N PRO A 215 -1.03 8.13 2.31
CA PRO A 215 -1.84 9.11 1.58
C PRO A 215 -1.04 9.86 0.52
N ILE A 216 0.23 10.21 0.77
CA ILE A 216 1.11 10.81 -0.27
C ILE A 216 1.13 9.91 -1.51
N ARG A 217 1.21 8.58 -1.33
CA ARG A 217 1.09 7.64 -2.44
C ARG A 217 -0.27 7.72 -3.14
N LYS A 218 -1.39 7.77 -2.41
CA LYS A 218 -2.74 7.86 -3.00
C LYS A 218 -2.91 9.18 -3.77
N LEU A 219 -2.42 10.29 -3.23
CA LEU A 219 -2.48 11.61 -3.86
C LEU A 219 -1.58 11.69 -5.10
N TYR A 220 -0.35 11.17 -5.01
CA TYR A 220 0.55 11.05 -6.16
C TYR A 220 -0.09 10.23 -7.29
N LEU A 221 -0.74 9.12 -6.95
CA LEU A 221 -1.41 8.27 -7.93
C LEU A 221 -2.62 8.96 -8.56
N LEU A 222 -3.45 9.65 -7.77
CA LEU A 222 -4.59 10.41 -8.28
C LEU A 222 -4.13 11.54 -9.21
N HIS A 223 -3.10 12.29 -8.82
CA HIS A 223 -2.55 13.36 -9.64
C HIS A 223 -1.96 12.82 -10.95
N SER A 224 -1.20 11.73 -10.89
CA SER A 224 -0.69 11.06 -12.09
C SER A 224 -1.81 10.55 -13.00
N TYR A 225 -2.92 10.08 -12.43
CA TYR A 225 -4.07 9.60 -13.20
C TYR A 225 -4.81 10.74 -13.88
N ASN A 226 -5.08 11.84 -13.14
CA ASN A 226 -5.71 13.03 -13.71
C ASN A 226 -4.89 13.59 -14.87
N LYS A 227 -3.56 13.65 -14.73
CA LYS A 227 -2.67 14.09 -15.82
C LYS A 227 -2.77 13.19 -17.06
N MET A 228 -2.88 11.87 -16.88
CA MET A 228 -3.05 10.95 -18.03
C MET A 228 -4.40 11.15 -18.72
N LEU A 229 -5.46 11.47 -17.96
CA LEU A 229 -6.77 11.78 -18.55
C LEU A 229 -6.73 13.09 -19.34
N GLU A 230 -6.07 14.12 -18.80
CA GLU A 230 -5.86 15.39 -19.50
C GLU A 230 -5.08 15.17 -20.81
N GLU A 231 -4.01 14.36 -20.80
CA GLU A 231 -3.24 14.00 -22.00
C GLU A 231 -4.06 13.16 -23.02
N GLU A 232 -4.95 12.27 -22.56
CA GLU A 232 -5.86 11.50 -23.43
C GLU A 232 -6.92 12.41 -24.08
N GLU A 233 -7.51 13.33 -23.33
CA GLU A 233 -8.48 14.31 -23.83
C GLU A 233 -7.85 15.23 -24.87
N GLU A 234 -6.66 15.80 -24.60
CA GLU A 234 -5.92 16.63 -25.56
C GLU A 234 -5.57 15.86 -26.86
N ALA A 235 -5.19 14.58 -26.74
CA ALA A 235 -4.87 13.75 -27.89
C ALA A 235 -6.13 13.41 -28.73
N GLU A 236 -7.28 13.24 -28.10
CA GLU A 236 -8.56 13.00 -28.78
C GLU A 236 -9.06 14.26 -29.49
N GLU A 237 -8.93 15.43 -28.86
CA GLU A 237 -9.21 16.73 -29.47
C GLU A 237 -8.30 16.98 -30.68
N ALA A 238 -7.00 16.77 -30.56
CA ALA A 238 -6.05 16.95 -31.67
C ALA A 238 -6.36 16.03 -32.85
N LYS A 239 -6.74 14.78 -32.59
CA LYS A 239 -7.20 13.84 -33.64
C LYS A 239 -8.48 14.33 -34.30
N SER A 240 -9.46 14.78 -33.52
CA SER A 240 -10.75 15.27 -34.04
C SER A 240 -10.58 16.47 -34.98
N GLN A 241 -9.67 17.39 -34.65
CA GLN A 241 -9.32 18.55 -35.49
C GLN A 241 -8.62 18.12 -36.79
N LEU A 242 -7.74 17.12 -36.73
CA LEU A 242 -7.09 16.56 -37.91
C LEU A 242 -8.10 15.90 -38.86
N TYR A 243 -9.07 15.14 -38.33
CA TYR A 243 -10.15 14.55 -39.12
C TYR A 243 -11.06 15.62 -39.75
N ALA A 244 -11.43 16.65 -38.99
CA ALA A 244 -12.24 17.77 -39.51
C ALA A 244 -11.51 18.58 -40.60
N GLY A 245 -10.20 18.78 -40.46
CA GLY A 245 -9.35 19.43 -41.47
C GLY A 245 -9.19 18.60 -42.75
N SER A 246 -9.05 17.28 -42.63
CA SER A 246 -8.93 16.36 -43.78
C SER A 246 -10.23 16.28 -44.59
N GLN A 247 -11.40 16.30 -43.94
CA GLN A 247 -12.70 16.35 -44.60
C GLN A 247 -12.91 17.65 -45.40
N LYS A 248 -12.43 18.78 -44.86
CA LYS A 248 -12.47 20.08 -45.54
C LYS A 248 -11.52 20.14 -46.74
N GLY A 249 -10.36 19.48 -46.65
CA GLY A 249 -9.41 19.33 -47.76
C GLY A 249 -9.92 18.43 -48.89
N SER A 250 -10.55 17.29 -48.55
CA SER A 250 -11.12 16.36 -49.54
C SER A 250 -12.24 16.99 -50.38
N ASN A 251 -13.11 17.81 -49.76
CA ASN A 251 -14.18 18.51 -50.48
C ASN A 251 -13.67 19.64 -51.39
N MET A 252 -12.42 20.09 -51.22
CA MET A 252 -11.83 21.16 -52.04
C MET A 252 -11.15 20.63 -53.32
N TYR A 253 -10.74 19.37 -53.35
CA TYR A 253 -10.14 18.73 -54.54
C TYR A 253 -11.14 17.99 -55.45
N ASP A 254 -12.40 17.82 -55.01
CA ASP A 254 -13.46 17.16 -55.80
C ASP A 254 -14.33 18.13 -56.62
N ASN A 255 -13.85 19.36 -56.83
CA ASN A 255 -14.43 20.28 -57.82
C ASN A 255 -13.62 20.21 -59.12
N LYS A 256 -13.64 19.06 -59.81
CA LYS A 256 -13.30 19.05 -61.24
C LYS A 256 -14.50 19.56 -62.04
N PRO A 257 -14.37 20.64 -62.84
CA PRO A 257 -15.44 21.06 -63.73
C PRO A 257 -15.70 19.94 -64.76
N ARG A 258 -16.96 19.50 -64.88
CA ARG A 258 -17.40 18.63 -65.98
C ARG A 258 -17.42 19.47 -67.27
N LEU A 259 -16.33 19.38 -68.04
CA LEU A 259 -16.23 19.64 -69.48
C LEU A 259 -16.26 18.25 -70.14
N HIS A 260 -16.93 17.87 -71.23
CA HIS A 260 -17.66 18.47 -72.36
C HIS A 260 -18.76 17.44 -72.78
N ASP A 261 -19.81 17.71 -73.57
CA ASP A 261 -19.73 17.78 -75.04
C ASP A 261 -20.99 18.43 -75.64
N GLU A 262 -20.80 19.57 -76.31
CA GLU A 262 -21.55 19.89 -77.53
C GLU A 262 -20.73 19.37 -78.71
N SER A 263 -21.30 18.46 -79.51
CA SER A 263 -21.16 18.34 -80.97
C SER A 263 -21.26 16.89 -81.46
N SER A 264 -22.39 16.53 -82.04
CA SER A 264 -22.43 15.56 -83.14
C SER A 264 -23.67 15.80 -84.00
N VAL A 265 -23.51 16.72 -84.95
CA VAL A 265 -24.31 16.75 -86.18
C VAL A 265 -23.39 16.25 -87.29
N ARG A 266 -23.59 14.99 -87.72
CA ARG A 266 -23.30 14.59 -89.10
C ARG A 266 -24.09 13.34 -89.44
N GLY A 267 -25.05 13.52 -90.35
CA GLY A 267 -25.90 12.46 -90.83
C GLY A 267 -25.19 11.48 -91.76
N SER A 268 -25.82 10.32 -91.93
CA SER A 268 -25.78 9.50 -93.14
C SER A 268 -27.05 8.65 -93.16
N GLN A 269 -27.90 8.86 -94.16
CA GLN A 269 -29.01 7.97 -94.53
C GLN A 269 -28.47 6.61 -94.98
N LEU A 270 -29.21 5.51 -94.77
CA LEU A 270 -29.63 4.57 -95.83
C LEU A 270 -30.48 3.40 -95.28
N TYR A 271 -31.71 3.30 -95.82
CA TYR A 271 -32.54 2.11 -96.16
C TYR A 271 -32.85 1.04 -95.08
N SER A 272 -34.12 0.91 -94.67
CA SER A 272 -35.20 0.12 -95.30
C SER A 272 -35.06 -1.40 -95.10
N THR A 273 -35.95 -1.98 -94.28
CA THR A 273 -36.88 -3.06 -94.71
C THR A 273 -37.87 -3.39 -93.60
N ALA A 274 -39.15 -3.43 -94.01
CA ALA A 274 -40.26 -4.00 -93.27
C ALA A 274 -40.29 -5.53 -93.47
N GLY A 275 -40.91 -6.27 -92.54
CA GLY A 275 -41.32 -7.65 -92.82
C GLY A 275 -41.66 -8.49 -91.58
N HIS A 276 -42.97 -8.62 -91.34
CA HIS A 276 -43.69 -9.67 -90.62
C HIS A 276 -43.63 -9.76 -89.08
#